data_AF-A0A7U9SKP3-F1
#
_entry.id   AF-A0A7U9SKP3-F1
#
_cell.length_a   1.000
_cell.length_b   1.000
_cell.length_c   1.000
_cell.angle_alpha   90.00
_cell.angle_beta   90.00
_cell.angle_gamma   90.00
#
_symmetry.space_group_name_H-M   'P 1'
#
loop_
_entity.id
_entity.type
_entity.pdbx_description
1 polymer ?
#
loop_
_entity_poly.entity_id
_entity_poly.type
_entity_poly.pdbx_seq_one_letter_code
_entity_poly.pdbx_strand_id
1 'polypeptide(L)'
;MKLMEEFGIYGDDVLKFALNNLDRNIERDKYLISSAEAKIQRVEPNSQEFRETVELIEETKDSLRSKQEERILCALELKRRKYLND
;
A
#
# COMPACT_ATOMS: atom_id res chain seq x y z
N MET A 1 -13.15 -3.97 10.81
CA MET A 1 -13.25 -4.65 12.13
C MET A 1 -12.23 -5.78 12.24
N LYS A 2 -12.20 -6.76 11.31
CA LYS A 2 -11.24 -7.89 11.32
C LYS A 2 -9.75 -7.51 11.47
N LEU A 3 -9.23 -6.54 10.71
CA LEU A 3 -7.81 -6.17 10.80
C LEU A 3 -7.38 -5.66 12.19
N MET A 4 -8.21 -4.85 12.84
CA MET A 4 -7.91 -4.33 14.19
C MET A 4 -7.93 -5.44 15.25
N GLU A 5 -8.80 -6.44 15.11
CA GLU A 5 -8.83 -7.60 15.99
C GLU A 5 -7.58 -8.47 15.83
N GLU A 6 -7.09 -8.65 14.58
CA GLU A 6 -5.83 -9.35 14.30
C GLU A 6 -4.61 -8.61 14.85
N PHE A 7 -4.62 -7.27 14.81
CA PHE A 7 -3.54 -6.48 15.41
C PHE A 7 -3.44 -6.62 16.93
N GLY A 8 -4.54 -6.93 17.63
CA GLY A 8 -4.56 -7.15 19.08
C GLY A 8 -3.66 -8.31 19.55
N ILE A 9 -3.33 -9.25 18.66
CA ILE A 9 -2.50 -10.43 18.98
C ILE A 9 -1.01 -10.17 18.72
N TYR A 10 -0.68 -9.27 17.80
CA TYR A 10 0.70 -9.00 17.43
C TYR A 10 1.41 -8.10 18.45
N GLY A 11 2.66 -8.42 18.79
CA GLY A 11 3.53 -7.55 19.59
C GLY A 11 3.95 -6.29 18.82
N ASP A 12 4.40 -5.26 19.54
CA ASP A 12 4.77 -3.96 18.97
C ASP A 12 5.88 -4.07 17.91
N ASP A 13 6.83 -4.98 18.08
CA ASP A 13 7.90 -5.21 17.11
C ASP A 13 7.39 -5.78 15.79
N VAL A 14 6.36 -6.63 15.84
CA VAL A 14 5.70 -7.16 14.65
C VAL A 14 4.94 -6.06 13.92
N LEU A 15 4.23 -5.19 14.64
CA LEU A 15 3.53 -4.05 14.06
C LEU A 15 4.49 -3.02 13.43
N LYS A 16 5.65 -2.76 14.07
CA LYS A 16 6.70 -1.90 13.49
C LYS A 16 7.31 -2.53 12.24
N PHE A 17 7.55 -3.83 12.24
CA PHE A 17 8.03 -4.54 11.06
C PHE A 17 7.01 -4.48 9.91
N ALA A 18 5.72 -4.70 10.21
CA ALA A 18 4.63 -4.56 9.25
C ALA A 18 4.57 -3.15 8.66
N LEU A 19 4.65 -2.10 9.48
CA LEU A 19 4.71 -0.71 9.01
C LEU A 19 5.87 -0.45 8.04
N ASN A 20 7.08 -0.89 8.39
CA ASN A 20 8.24 -0.71 7.52
C ASN A 20 8.07 -1.42 6.18
N ASN A 21 7.45 -2.61 6.17
CA ASN A 21 7.16 -3.33 4.93
C ASN A 21 6.07 -2.63 4.11
N LEU A 22 5.02 -2.13 4.77
CA LEU A 22 3.97 -1.35 4.11
C LEU A 22 4.54 -0.08 3.47
N ASP A 23 5.41 0.65 4.17
CA ASP A 23 6.08 1.84 3.63
C ASP A 23 6.89 1.51 2.37
N ARG A 24 7.69 0.44 2.39
CA ARG A 24 8.47 0.00 1.22
C ARG A 24 7.58 -0.40 0.05
N ASN A 25 6.51 -1.14 0.31
CA ASN A 25 5.59 -1.59 -0.72
C ASN A 25 4.81 -0.42 -1.33
N ILE A 26 4.39 0.54 -0.51
CA ILE A 26 3.74 1.78 -0.96
C ILE A 26 4.67 2.56 -1.90
N GLU A 27 5.95 2.73 -1.55
CA GLU A 27 6.90 3.42 -2.43
C GLU A 27 7.14 2.66 -3.73
N ARG A 28 7.18 1.33 -3.68
CA ARG A 28 7.27 0.48 -4.87
C ARG A 28 6.06 0.65 -5.79
N ASP A 29 4.85 0.66 -5.24
CA ASP A 29 3.62 0.84 -6.02
C ASP A 29 3.57 2.22 -6.69
N LYS A 30 3.95 3.28 -5.96
CA LYS A 30 4.06 4.64 -6.53
C LYS A 30 5.04 4.70 -7.69
N TYR A 31 6.19 4.04 -7.55
CA TYR A 31 7.18 3.96 -8.62
C TYR A 31 6.64 3.20 -9.84
N LEU A 32 5.95 2.07 -9.62
CA LEU A 32 5.36 1.28 -10.69
C LEU A 32 4.31 2.07 -11.47
N ILE A 33 3.41 2.77 -10.76
CA ILE A 33 2.42 3.67 -11.37
C ILE A 33 3.12 4.74 -12.21
N SER A 34 4.09 5.45 -11.63
CA SER A 34 4.82 6.53 -12.33
C SER A 34 5.52 6.02 -13.60
N SER A 35 6.14 4.84 -13.52
CA SER A 35 6.79 4.19 -14.66
C SER A 35 5.79 3.77 -15.75
N ALA A 36 4.63 3.25 -15.35
CA ALA A 36 3.58 2.84 -16.28
C ALA A 36 2.90 4.05 -16.94
N GLU A 37 2.67 5.14 -16.21
CA GLU A 37 2.16 6.40 -16.74
C GLU A 37 3.12 6.99 -17.79
N ALA A 38 4.43 6.96 -17.53
CA ALA A 38 5.45 7.36 -18.50
C ALA A 38 5.55 6.41 -19.70
N LYS A 39 5.16 5.14 -19.55
CA LYS A 39 5.08 4.18 -20.65
C LYS A 39 3.90 4.51 -21.57
N ILE A 40 2.72 4.80 -21.00
CA ILE A 40 1.49 5.13 -21.76
C ILE A 40 1.70 6.28 -22.73
N GLN A 41 2.50 7.28 -22.38
CA GLN A 41 2.80 8.42 -23.26
C GLN A 41 3.50 8.04 -24.57
N ARG A 42 4.08 6.85 -24.66
CA ARG A 42 4.87 6.36 -25.80
C ARG A 42 4.22 5.19 -26.53
N VAL A 43 3.13 4.65 -26.00
CA VAL A 43 2.43 3.49 -26.56
C VAL A 43 1.26 3.98 -27.41
N GLU A 44 1.02 3.30 -28.54
CA GLU A 44 -0.11 3.63 -29.42
C GLU A 44 -1.44 3.53 -28.67
N PRO A 45 -2.27 4.59 -28.68
CA PRO A 45 -3.62 4.56 -28.11
C PRO A 45 -4.44 3.41 -28.71
N ASN A 46 -5.20 2.69 -27.87
CA ASN A 46 -6.00 1.52 -28.26
C ASN A 46 -5.21 0.27 -28.69
N SER A 47 -3.88 0.27 -28.60
CA SER A 47 -3.12 -0.98 -28.69
C SER A 47 -3.42 -1.90 -27.50
N GLN A 48 -3.10 -3.18 -27.65
CA GLN A 48 -3.18 -4.12 -26.54
C GLN A 48 -2.27 -3.70 -25.38
N GLU A 49 -1.03 -3.31 -25.69
CA GLU A 49 -0.06 -2.85 -24.69
C GLU A 49 -0.57 -1.62 -23.92
N PHE A 50 -1.28 -0.71 -24.58
CA PHE A 50 -1.90 0.44 -23.91
C PHE A 50 -2.93 -0.01 -22.87
N ARG A 51 -3.85 -0.91 -23.26
CA ARG A 51 -4.90 -1.43 -22.37
C ARG A 51 -4.30 -2.17 -21.17
N GLU A 52 -3.32 -3.04 -21.42
CA GLU A 52 -2.61 -3.77 -20.35
C GLU A 52 -1.88 -2.81 -19.40
N THR A 53 -1.29 -1.73 -19.92
CA THR A 53 -0.61 -0.74 -19.08
C THR A 53 -1.60 0.08 -18.25
N VAL A 54 -2.77 0.41 -18.79
CA VAL A 54 -3.86 1.06 -18.04
C VAL A 54 -4.38 0.15 -16.93
N GLU A 55 -4.63 -1.12 -17.24
CA GLU A 55 -5.09 -2.12 -16.26
C GLU A 55 -4.09 -2.26 -15.11
N LEU A 56 -2.79 -2.40 -15.43
CA LEU A 56 -1.72 -2.44 -14.43
C LEU A 56 -1.72 -1.22 -13.50
N ILE A 57 -1.94 -0.01 -14.05
CA ILE A 57 -1.99 1.21 -13.25
C ILE A 57 -3.17 1.18 -12.28
N GLU A 58 -4.36 0.83 -12.75
CA GLU A 58 -5.56 0.79 -11.92
C GLU A 58 -5.47 -0.28 -10.83
N GLU A 59 -5.00 -1.49 -11.17
CA GLU A 59 -4.73 -2.55 -10.18
C GLU A 59 -3.71 -2.10 -9.13
N THR A 60 -2.64 -1.42 -9.56
CA THR A 60 -1.61 -0.94 -8.64
C THR A 60 -2.14 0.19 -7.75
N LYS A 61 -3.02 1.07 -8.25
CA LYS A 61 -3.67 2.12 -7.45
C LYS A 61 -4.59 1.53 -6.38
N ASP A 62 -5.35 0.48 -6.70
CA ASP A 62 -6.21 -0.19 -5.73
C ASP A 62 -5.38 -0.94 -4.67
N SER A 63 -4.29 -1.57 -5.10
CA SER A 63 -3.32 -2.18 -4.19
C SER A 63 -2.68 -1.15 -3.25
N LEU A 64 -2.29 0.02 -3.79
CA LEU A 64 -1.71 1.12 -3.04
C LEU A 64 -2.68 1.66 -1.99
N ARG A 65 -3.94 1.90 -2.36
CA ARG A 65 -4.99 2.38 -1.45
C ARG A 65 -5.18 1.42 -0.28
N SER A 66 -5.29 0.12 -0.57
CA SER A 66 -5.46 -0.92 0.45
C SER A 66 -4.29 -0.94 1.45
N LYS A 67 -3.04 -0.84 0.95
CA LYS A 67 -1.85 -0.79 1.81
C LYS A 67 -1.78 0.49 2.64
N GLN A 68 -2.21 1.62 2.10
CA GLN A 68 -2.26 2.89 2.84
C GLN A 68 -3.26 2.82 3.99
N GLU A 69 -4.43 2.22 3.77
CA GLU A 69 -5.43 1.99 4.82
C GLU A 69 -4.86 1.09 5.92
N GLU A 70 -4.26 -0.05 5.56
CA GLU A 70 -3.61 -0.96 6.51
C GLU A 70 -2.50 -0.27 7.32
N ARG A 71 -1.66 0.52 6.64
CA ARG A 71 -0.60 1.30 7.28
C ARG A 71 -1.15 2.28 8.31
N ILE A 72 -2.24 2.98 7.99
CA ILE A 72 -2.90 3.91 8.93
C ILE A 72 -3.40 3.15 10.16
N LEU A 73 -4.03 1.99 9.97
CA LEU A 73 -4.52 1.17 11.07
C LEU A 73 -3.38 0.68 11.97
N CYS A 74 -2.28 0.17 11.40
CA CYS A 74 -1.08 -0.23 12.14
C CYS A 74 -0.49 0.93 12.96
N ALA A 75 -0.39 2.13 12.36
CA ALA A 75 0.15 3.30 13.04
C ALA A 75 -0.75 3.77 14.19
N LEU A 76 -2.07 3.72 14.00
CA LEU A 76 -3.04 4.05 15.04
C LEU A 76 -2.97 3.07 16.21
N GLU A 77 -2.80 1.77 15.94
CA GLU A 77 -2.68 0.76 16.99
C GLU A 77 -1.42 0.94 17.83
N LEU A 78 -0.25 1.15 17.20
CA LEU A 78 0.98 1.45 17.93
C LEU A 78 0.85 2.72 18.79
N LYS A 79 0.21 3.75 18.23
CA LYS A 79 -0.05 5.00 18.95
C LYS A 79 -0.97 4.75 20.15
N ARG A 80 -2.04 3.98 19.98
CA ARG A 80 -2.98 3.59 21.06
C ARG A 80 -2.26 2.88 22.20
N ARG A 81 -1.41 1.90 21.89
CA ARG A 81 -0.65 1.13 22.89
C ARG A 81 0.32 2.00 23.67
N LYS A 82 1.00 2.93 23.00
CA LYS A 82 1.87 3.89 23.68
C LYS A 82 1.10 4.70 24.73
N TYR A 83 -0.07 5.24 24.39
CA TYR A 83 -0.89 6.00 25.35
C TYR A 83 -1.49 5.16 26.49
N LEU A 84 -1.65 3.85 26.31
CA LEU A 84 -2.18 2.97 27.37
C LEU A 84 -1.09 2.46 28.32
N ASN A 85 0.18 2.54 27.91
CA ASN A 85 1.33 2.10 28.69
C ASN A 85 2.10 3.27 29.34
N ASP A 86 1.72 4.52 29.05
CA ASP A 86 2.19 5.76 29.69
C ASP A 86 1.26 6.13 30.87
#